data_AF-A0A1Y1KYJ4-F1
#
_entry.id   AF-A0A1Y1KYJ4-F1
#
_cell.length_a   1.000
_cell.length_b   1.000
_cell.length_c   1.000
_cell.angle_alpha   90.00
_cell.angle_beta   90.00
_cell.angle_gamma   90.00
#
_symmetry.space_group_name_H-M   'P 1'
#
loop_
_entity.id
_entity.type
_entity.pdbx_description
1 polymer ?
#
loop_
_entity_poly.entity_id
_entity_poly.type
_entity_poly.pdbx_seq_one_letter_code
_entity_poly.pdbx_strand_id
1 'polypeptide(L)'
;MSSKRCCLICVLLVLAVLVIAFLSVFVGFPITFMLSIEIQRLFLFEPVTGNRHEFNLSGVVPGGRNFYVTVNEDITLGVWHLLPQALLNVTQDDGEEALAKGDYPVLFHCHGNGGNRLYHLDVYLRLTKFFHVVGFDYRS
;
A
#
# COMPACT_ATOMS: atom_id res chain seq x y z
N MET A 1 42.44 24.16 40.92
CA MET A 1 41.88 22.79 40.79
C MET A 1 40.39 22.74 40.36
N SER A 2 39.69 23.87 40.21
CA SER A 2 38.24 23.92 39.89
C SER A 2 37.90 23.69 38.41
N SER A 3 38.68 24.27 37.47
CA SER A 3 38.40 24.23 36.02
C SER A 3 38.37 22.82 35.39
N LYS A 4 39.28 21.91 35.80
CA LYS A 4 39.34 20.54 35.25
C LYS A 4 38.11 19.69 35.64
N ARG A 5 37.55 19.95 36.82
CA ARG A 5 36.32 19.27 37.30
C ARG A 5 35.09 19.74 36.53
N CYS A 6 35.01 21.02 36.23
CA CYS A 6 33.94 21.59 35.40
C CYS A 6 33.98 21.04 33.96
N CYS A 7 35.17 20.99 33.35
CA CYS A 7 35.38 20.39 32.03
C CYS A 7 34.97 18.91 31.99
N LEU A 8 35.35 18.12 33.01
CA LEU A 8 34.97 16.71 33.11
C LEU A 8 33.45 16.51 33.21
N ILE A 9 32.76 17.34 34.01
CA ILE A 9 31.29 17.30 34.12
C ILE A 9 30.63 17.61 32.78
N CYS A 10 31.10 18.65 32.07
CA CYS A 10 30.59 18.98 30.74
C CYS A 10 30.78 17.81 29.76
N VAL A 11 31.95 17.17 29.76
CA VAL A 11 32.24 16.01 28.88
C VAL A 11 31.30 14.84 29.21
N LEU A 12 31.09 14.54 30.49
CA LEU A 12 30.18 13.46 30.91
C LEU A 12 28.73 13.75 30.52
N LEU A 13 28.27 15.00 30.63
CA LEU A 13 26.94 15.41 30.20
C LEU A 13 26.76 15.27 28.70
N VAL A 14 27.73 15.74 27.91
CA VAL A 14 27.71 15.60 26.45
C VAL A 14 27.69 14.12 26.07
N LEU A 15 28.53 13.29 26.69
CA LEU A 15 28.54 11.85 26.45
C LEU A 15 27.20 11.20 26.81
N ALA A 16 26.61 11.57 27.95
CA ALA A 16 25.30 11.05 28.36
C ALA A 16 24.20 11.41 27.35
N VAL A 17 24.18 12.64 26.85
CA VAL A 17 23.22 13.07 25.80
C VAL A 17 23.42 12.27 24.52
N LEU A 18 24.67 12.07 24.09
CA LEU A 18 24.98 11.27 22.89
C LEU A 18 24.56 9.80 23.05
N VAL A 19 24.80 9.21 24.23
CA VAL A 19 24.38 7.83 24.52
C VAL A 19 22.86 7.73 24.55
N ILE A 20 22.15 8.67 25.17
CA ILE A 20 20.68 8.70 25.17
C ILE A 20 20.15 8.82 23.74
N ALA A 21 20.68 9.74 22.95
CA ALA A 21 20.29 9.91 21.55
C ALA A 21 20.53 8.63 20.74
N PHE A 22 21.69 7.98 20.92
CA PHE A 22 22.00 6.71 20.30
C PHE A 22 20.99 5.62 20.68
N LEU A 23 20.72 5.45 21.98
CA LEU A 23 19.74 4.47 22.46
C LEU A 23 18.32 4.78 21.94
N SER A 24 17.91 6.04 21.91
CA SER A 24 16.60 6.43 21.36
C SER A 24 16.48 6.08 19.88
N VAL A 25 17.50 6.34 19.06
CA VAL A 25 17.46 6.08 17.61
C VAL A 25 17.64 4.61 17.27
N PHE A 26 18.56 3.91 17.93
CA PHE A 26 18.94 2.54 17.55
C PHE A 26 18.28 1.44 18.39
N VAL A 27 17.64 1.79 19.51
CA VAL A 27 16.91 0.83 20.35
C VAL A 27 15.46 1.24 20.51
N GLY A 28 15.21 2.48 20.95
CA GLY A 28 13.86 3.01 21.15
C GLY A 28 13.02 2.97 19.88
N PHE A 29 13.52 3.59 18.79
CA PHE A 29 12.80 3.64 17.53
C PHE A 29 12.51 2.25 16.94
N PRO A 30 13.48 1.31 16.81
CA PRO A 30 13.19 -0.04 16.35
C PRO A 30 12.16 -0.77 17.19
N ILE A 31 12.23 -0.67 18.53
CA ILE A 31 11.22 -1.28 19.40
C ILE A 31 9.84 -0.66 19.16
N THR A 32 9.74 0.67 19.10
CA THR A 32 8.44 1.32 18.82
C THR A 32 7.89 0.95 17.46
N PHE A 33 8.75 0.81 16.45
CA PHE A 33 8.37 0.37 15.12
C PHE A 33 7.87 -1.08 15.17
N MET A 34 8.59 -1.99 15.81
CA MET A 34 8.20 -3.41 15.89
C MET A 34 6.90 -3.64 16.69
N LEU A 35 6.65 -2.84 17.73
CA LEU A 35 5.49 -3.01 18.60
C LEU A 35 4.23 -2.26 18.13
N SER A 36 4.34 -1.29 17.22
CA SER A 36 3.20 -0.50 16.76
C SER A 36 2.88 -0.76 15.29
N ILE A 37 1.78 -1.48 15.06
CA ILE A 37 1.27 -1.72 13.69
C ILE A 37 0.92 -0.41 12.97
N GLU A 38 0.45 0.61 13.68
CA GLU A 38 0.11 1.91 13.09
C GLU A 38 1.35 2.68 12.67
N ILE A 39 2.45 2.62 13.43
CA ILE A 39 3.73 3.18 13.00
C ILE A 39 4.24 2.43 11.76
N GLN A 40 4.22 1.09 11.76
CA GLN A 40 4.61 0.32 10.57
C GLN A 40 3.79 0.73 9.36
N ARG A 41 2.45 0.82 9.51
CA ARG A 41 1.54 1.26 8.45
C ARG A 41 1.84 2.67 7.96
N LEU A 42 2.18 3.61 8.84
CA LEU A 42 2.54 4.99 8.47
C LEU A 42 3.79 5.05 7.59
N PHE A 43 4.80 4.22 7.86
CA PHE A 43 6.05 4.17 7.09
C PHE A 43 5.93 3.32 5.82
N LEU A 44 5.10 2.28 5.85
CA LEU A 44 4.89 1.37 4.72
C LEU A 44 3.89 1.91 3.71
N PHE A 45 2.88 2.66 4.14
CA PHE A 45 1.83 3.18 3.27
C PHE A 45 1.84 4.69 3.29
N GLU A 46 1.89 5.30 2.11
CA GLU A 46 1.77 6.75 2.00
C GLU A 46 0.41 7.19 2.57
N PRO A 47 0.38 7.98 3.67
CA PRO A 47 -0.88 8.28 4.37
C PRO A 47 -1.77 9.28 3.64
N VAL A 48 -1.23 9.96 2.62
CA VAL A 48 -1.77 11.22 2.08
C VAL A 48 -2.67 10.98 0.86
N THR A 49 -2.59 9.81 0.22
CA THR A 49 -3.17 9.57 -1.10
C THR A 49 -4.40 8.64 -1.03
N GLY A 50 -5.49 9.19 -0.48
CA GLY A 50 -6.87 8.71 -0.66
C GLY A 50 -7.47 7.88 0.48
N ASN A 51 -8.81 7.89 0.57
CA ASN A 51 -9.55 7.09 1.56
C ASN A 51 -9.16 5.61 1.48
N ARG A 52 -8.96 4.99 2.65
CA ARG A 52 -8.50 3.60 2.81
C ARG A 52 -9.53 2.56 2.35
N HIS A 53 -10.78 2.95 2.19
CA HIS A 53 -11.89 2.03 2.09
C HIS A 53 -12.66 2.26 0.79
N GLU A 54 -12.72 1.19 0.00
CA GLU A 54 -13.80 0.90 -0.93
C GLU A 54 -14.09 2.00 -1.97
N PHE A 55 -13.16 2.18 -2.92
CA PHE A 55 -13.56 2.81 -4.16
C PHE A 55 -14.38 1.81 -4.96
N ASN A 56 -15.70 1.95 -4.88
CA ASN A 56 -16.60 1.35 -5.82
C ASN A 56 -16.17 1.79 -7.24
N LEU A 57 -15.68 0.84 -8.02
CA LEU A 57 -15.22 1.05 -9.39
C LEU A 57 -16.35 1.49 -10.33
N SER A 58 -17.60 1.21 -9.95
CA SER A 58 -18.79 1.49 -10.72
C SER A 58 -18.89 2.98 -11.05
N GLY A 59 -18.67 3.32 -12.32
CA GLY A 59 -18.73 4.68 -12.85
C GLY A 59 -17.38 5.40 -12.97
N VAL A 60 -16.28 4.86 -12.42
CA VAL A 60 -14.94 5.44 -12.55
C VAL A 60 -14.15 4.81 -13.69
N VAL A 61 -14.29 3.49 -13.86
CA VAL A 61 -13.61 2.74 -14.93
C VAL A 61 -14.63 1.89 -15.68
N PRO A 62 -14.82 2.12 -17.00
CA PRO A 62 -15.70 1.28 -17.80
C PRO A 62 -15.30 -0.19 -17.72
N GLY A 63 -16.27 -1.08 -17.51
CA GLY A 63 -16.05 -2.53 -17.39
C GLY A 63 -15.15 -2.96 -16.23
N GLY A 64 -14.90 -2.07 -15.27
CA GLY A 64 -14.20 -2.39 -14.04
C GLY A 64 -15.17 -2.83 -12.95
N ARG A 65 -14.81 -3.89 -12.21
CA ARG A 65 -15.55 -4.38 -11.04
C ARG A 65 -14.67 -4.43 -9.80
N ASN A 66 -15.26 -4.11 -8.66
CA ASN A 66 -14.64 -4.26 -7.34
C ASN A 66 -15.31 -5.42 -6.60
N PHE A 67 -14.51 -6.32 -6.05
CA PHE A 67 -14.97 -7.41 -5.19
C PHE A 67 -13.95 -7.66 -4.08
N TYR A 68 -14.32 -8.47 -3.09
CA TYR A 68 -13.45 -8.80 -1.96
C TYR A 68 -13.14 -10.29 -1.94
N VAL A 69 -11.90 -10.62 -1.60
CA VAL A 69 -11.46 -11.99 -1.39
C VAL A 69 -11.08 -12.15 0.08
N THR A 70 -11.74 -13.09 0.76
CA THR A 70 -11.39 -13.46 2.14
C THR A 70 -10.17 -14.38 2.10
N VAL A 71 -9.07 -13.97 2.73
CA VAL A 71 -7.82 -14.74 2.80
C VAL A 71 -7.82 -15.64 4.04
N ASN A 72 -8.33 -15.14 5.16
CA ASN A 72 -8.56 -15.88 6.41
C ASN A 72 -9.71 -15.22 7.20
N GLU A 73 -10.02 -15.71 8.41
CA GLU A 73 -11.20 -15.29 9.21
C GLU A 73 -11.29 -13.77 9.43
N ASP A 74 -10.15 -13.07 9.50
CA ASP A 74 -10.08 -11.64 9.84
C ASP A 74 -9.57 -10.74 8.71
N ILE A 75 -9.09 -11.30 7.59
CA ILE A 75 -8.45 -10.55 6.50
C ILE A 75 -9.24 -10.69 5.21
N THR A 76 -9.78 -9.56 4.75
CA THR A 76 -10.35 -9.39 3.43
C THR A 76 -9.45 -8.50 2.58
N LEU A 77 -9.29 -8.84 1.30
CA LEU A 77 -8.55 -8.05 0.33
C LEU A 77 -9.49 -7.47 -0.70
N GLY A 78 -9.39 -6.17 -0.94
CA GLY A 78 -10.09 -5.51 -2.04
C GLY A 78 -9.42 -5.87 -3.36
N VAL A 79 -10.21 -6.27 -4.36
CA VAL A 79 -9.74 -6.68 -5.68
C VAL A 79 -10.50 -5.92 -6.77
N TRP A 80 -9.75 -5.39 -7.72
CA TRP A 80 -10.24 -4.79 -8.94
C TRP A 80 -10.02 -5.79 -10.05
N HIS A 81 -11.05 -6.05 -10.85
CA HIS A 81 -10.89 -6.72 -12.13
C HIS A 81 -11.36 -5.76 -13.22
N LEU A 82 -10.48 -5.49 -14.18
CA LEU A 82 -10.74 -4.61 -15.30
C LEU A 82 -10.69 -5.44 -16.59
N LEU A 83 -11.74 -5.30 -17.38
CA LEU A 83 -11.84 -5.96 -18.68
C LEU A 83 -10.86 -5.39 -19.70
N PRO A 84 -10.40 -6.22 -20.65
CA PRO A 84 -9.76 -5.75 -21.86
C PRO A 84 -10.63 -4.69 -22.56
N GLN A 85 -10.01 -3.62 -23.04
CA GLN A 85 -10.72 -2.47 -23.63
C GLN A 85 -11.62 -2.88 -24.81
N ALA A 86 -11.20 -3.90 -25.57
CA ALA A 86 -11.97 -4.43 -26.69
C ALA A 86 -13.30 -5.11 -26.29
N LEU A 87 -13.44 -5.53 -25.03
CA LEU A 87 -14.63 -6.24 -24.53
C LEU A 87 -15.68 -5.31 -23.91
N LEU A 88 -15.33 -4.03 -23.66
CA LEU A 88 -16.17 -3.06 -22.95
C LEU A 88 -17.54 -2.81 -23.59
N ASN A 89 -17.64 -2.93 -24.92
CA ASN A 89 -18.88 -2.70 -25.67
C ASN A 89 -19.62 -3.99 -26.05
N VAL A 90 -19.07 -5.15 -25.66
CA VAL A 90 -19.53 -6.48 -26.09
C VAL A 90 -20.22 -7.22 -24.96
N THR A 91 -19.75 -7.02 -23.72
CA THR A 91 -20.29 -7.69 -22.54
C THR A 91 -21.08 -6.69 -21.69
N GLN A 92 -22.39 -6.88 -21.60
CA GLN A 92 -23.27 -6.02 -20.80
C GLN A 92 -23.20 -6.36 -19.30
N ASP A 93 -22.76 -7.57 -18.95
CA ASP A 93 -22.52 -7.97 -17.57
C ASP A 93 -21.52 -9.12 -17.46
N ASP A 94 -20.92 -9.22 -16.27
CA ASP A 94 -20.06 -10.28 -15.73
C ASP A 94 -18.70 -10.52 -16.38
N GLY A 95 -17.70 -9.82 -15.86
CA GLY A 95 -16.29 -10.12 -16.13
C GLY A 95 -15.86 -11.57 -15.88
N GLU A 96 -16.66 -12.39 -15.18
CA GLU A 96 -16.48 -13.85 -15.10
C GLU A 96 -16.66 -14.53 -16.46
N GLU A 97 -17.69 -14.18 -17.24
CA GLU A 97 -17.95 -14.79 -18.54
C GLU A 97 -16.82 -14.47 -19.52
N ALA A 98 -16.37 -13.21 -19.51
CA ALA A 98 -15.23 -12.77 -20.30
C ALA A 98 -13.94 -13.51 -19.92
N LEU A 99 -13.70 -13.73 -18.63
CA LEU A 99 -12.56 -14.53 -18.15
C LEU A 99 -12.68 -16.00 -18.59
N ALA A 100 -13.88 -16.58 -18.52
CA ALA A 100 -14.12 -17.97 -18.87
C ALA A 100 -13.90 -18.27 -20.38
N LYS A 101 -14.12 -17.28 -21.25
CA LYS A 101 -13.84 -17.40 -22.70
C LYS A 101 -12.34 -17.58 -22.98
N GLY A 102 -11.47 -16.99 -22.17
CA GLY A 102 -10.03 -17.14 -22.29
C GLY A 102 -9.40 -16.43 -23.50
N ASP A 103 -10.11 -15.46 -24.10
CA ASP A 103 -9.65 -14.75 -25.30
C ASP A 103 -8.48 -13.79 -25.02
N TYR A 104 -8.29 -13.37 -23.76
CA TYR A 104 -7.23 -12.46 -23.33
C TYR A 104 -6.46 -13.04 -22.13
N PRO A 105 -5.13 -12.81 -22.07
CA PRO A 105 -4.33 -13.19 -20.91
C PRO A 105 -4.71 -12.39 -19.66
N VAL A 106 -4.49 -12.98 -18.48
CA VAL A 106 -4.72 -12.35 -17.18
C VAL A 106 -3.40 -11.82 -16.61
N LEU A 107 -3.41 -10.56 -16.17
CA LEU A 107 -2.29 -9.90 -15.52
C LEU A 107 -2.66 -9.53 -14.08
N PHE A 108 -1.90 -10.08 -13.12
CA PHE A 108 -1.92 -9.62 -11.73
C PHE A 108 -1.03 -8.39 -11.57
N HIS A 109 -1.61 -7.27 -11.14
CA HIS A 109 -0.89 -6.02 -10.90
C HIS A 109 -0.98 -5.60 -9.43
N CYS A 110 0.14 -5.63 -8.74
CA CYS A 110 0.28 -5.11 -7.39
C CYS A 110 0.76 -3.65 -7.49
N HIS A 111 -0.08 -2.70 -7.07
CA HIS A 111 0.38 -1.32 -6.94
C HIS A 111 1.41 -1.25 -5.80
N GLY A 112 2.40 -0.37 -5.92
CA GLY A 112 3.35 -0.17 -4.83
C GLY A 112 2.74 0.56 -3.64
N ASN A 113 3.60 0.91 -2.69
CA ASN A 113 3.24 1.60 -1.44
C ASN A 113 2.79 3.07 -1.60
N GLY A 114 3.05 3.67 -2.78
CA GLY A 114 2.67 5.04 -3.09
C GLY A 114 1.22 5.10 -3.56
N GLY A 115 0.32 5.61 -2.72
CA GLY A 115 -1.09 5.78 -3.03
C GLY A 115 -1.93 4.52 -3.14
N ASN A 116 -3.11 4.70 -3.75
CA ASN A 116 -4.14 3.68 -3.91
C ASN A 116 -4.22 3.20 -5.36
N ARG A 117 -5.00 2.15 -5.63
CA ARG A 117 -5.27 1.66 -6.99
C ARG A 117 -5.71 2.77 -7.96
N LEU A 118 -6.47 3.76 -7.47
CA LEU A 118 -6.92 4.89 -8.28
C LEU A 118 -5.75 5.81 -8.70
N TYR A 119 -4.75 6.00 -7.84
CA TYR A 119 -3.55 6.77 -8.16
C TYR A 119 -2.75 6.14 -9.32
N HIS A 120 -2.85 4.82 -9.48
CA HIS A 120 -2.22 4.08 -10.57
C HIS A 120 -3.17 3.81 -11.75
N LEU A 121 -4.34 4.47 -11.81
CA LEU A 121 -5.37 4.20 -12.82
C LEU A 121 -4.84 4.22 -14.26
N ASP A 122 -3.98 5.18 -14.59
CA ASP A 122 -3.39 5.28 -15.93
C ASP A 122 -2.58 4.04 -16.33
N VAL A 123 -1.92 3.40 -15.37
CA VAL A 123 -1.19 2.14 -15.60
C VAL A 123 -2.20 1.04 -15.90
N TYR A 124 -3.24 0.92 -15.08
CA TYR A 124 -4.31 -0.04 -15.28
C TYR A 124 -4.96 0.11 -16.67
N LEU A 125 -5.33 1.32 -17.07
CA LEU A 125 -5.97 1.60 -18.37
C LEU A 125 -5.08 1.32 -19.58
N ARG A 126 -3.75 1.41 -19.43
CA ARG A 126 -2.82 1.01 -20.49
C ARG A 126 -2.72 -0.51 -20.60
N LEU A 127 -2.72 -1.20 -19.47
CA LEU A 127 -2.63 -2.66 -19.42
C LEU A 127 -3.90 -3.34 -19.94
N THR A 128 -5.08 -2.74 -19.72
CA THR A 128 -6.35 -3.27 -20.27
C THR A 128 -6.41 -3.26 -21.80
N LYS A 129 -5.46 -2.63 -22.50
CA LYS A 129 -5.36 -2.78 -23.96
C LYS A 129 -4.97 -4.19 -24.39
N PHE A 130 -4.39 -4.98 -23.50
CA PHE A 130 -3.80 -6.28 -23.81
C PHE A 130 -4.23 -7.41 -22.86
N PHE A 131 -4.71 -7.08 -21.66
CA PHE A 131 -4.95 -8.05 -20.58
C PHE A 131 -6.30 -7.84 -19.90
N HIS A 132 -6.81 -8.92 -19.30
CA HIS A 132 -7.60 -8.79 -18.07
C HIS A 132 -6.66 -8.32 -16.96
N VAL A 133 -6.98 -7.21 -16.30
CA VAL A 133 -6.11 -6.68 -15.24
C VAL A 133 -6.77 -6.93 -13.89
N VAL A 134 -6.07 -7.65 -13.02
CA VAL A 134 -6.50 -7.92 -11.64
C VAL A 134 -5.58 -7.14 -10.69
N GLY A 135 -6.14 -6.12 -10.04
CA GLY A 135 -5.45 -5.21 -9.13
C GLY A 135 -5.82 -5.44 -7.67
N PHE A 136 -4.84 -5.78 -6.84
CA PHE A 136 -5.04 -5.96 -5.39
C PHE A 136 -4.78 -4.67 -4.63
N ASP A 137 -5.57 -4.42 -3.59
CA ASP A 137 -5.26 -3.42 -2.56
C ASP A 137 -5.07 -4.13 -1.23
N TYR A 138 -3.85 -4.04 -0.71
CA TYR A 138 -3.39 -4.72 0.49
C TYR A 138 -3.40 -3.80 1.71
N ARG A 139 -4.09 -2.66 1.62
CA ARG A 139 -4.24 -1.67 2.69
C ARG A 139 -5.51 -1.85 3.53
N SER A 140 -6.24 -2.95 3.30
CA SER A 140 -7.43 -3.33 4.08
C SER A 140 -7.10 -3.77 5.50
#